data_AF-A0A7L5YLP5-F1
#
_entry.id   AF-A0A7L5YLP5-F1
#
_cell.length_a   1.000
_cell.length_b   1.000
_cell.length_c   1.000
_cell.angle_alpha   90.00
_cell.angle_beta   90.00
_cell.angle_gamma   90.00
#
_symmetry.space_group_name_H-M   'P 1'
#
loop_
_entity.id
_entity.type
_entity.pdbx_description
1 polymer ?
#
loop_
_entity_poly.entity_id
_entity_poly.type
_entity_poly.pdbx_seq_one_letter_code
_entity_poly.pdbx_strand_id
1 'polypeptide(L)'
;MTRIITVGLVALLTAVSLLQVRQSYSRAKINDWRAVARYVDAHVQPGDLIVGSRWFKDALGWYLQRRDQVTMSVDDNPAVLEDLAHGRRLWYLQPGPATSDVSLALRRSLPVIAPMAWQDATLDYAADSFFPISEPRVKVRLSEGGPTAVARFYDEMPSAPGGNSYRILLPGEQAVVQLALPADGGARVLTVSYYHNARTVFTVTVDGLEPTTLRGPAGVWSEARIPIAAGAGDTVTVRAEQR
;
A
#
# COMPACT_ATOMS: atom_id res chain seq x y z
N MET A 1 -14.25 -58.44 22.59
CA MET A 1 -14.97 -57.67 21.55
C MET A 1 -15.16 -56.20 21.92
N THR A 2 -15.67 -55.88 23.11
CA THR A 2 -16.05 -54.51 23.51
C THR A 2 -14.92 -53.47 23.39
N ARG A 3 -13.68 -53.80 23.80
CA ARG A 3 -12.53 -52.87 23.72
C ARG A 3 -12.10 -52.51 22.30
N ILE A 4 -12.21 -53.44 21.34
CA ILE A 4 -11.82 -53.20 19.94
C ILE A 4 -12.81 -52.24 19.28
N ILE A 5 -14.10 -52.40 19.59
CA ILE A 5 -15.18 -51.52 19.08
C ILE A 5 -14.98 -50.09 19.62
N THR A 6 -14.63 -49.93 20.90
CA THR A 6 -14.40 -48.61 21.50
C THR A 6 -13.20 -47.89 20.87
N VAL A 7 -12.07 -48.58 20.65
CA VAL A 7 -10.87 -47.97 20.04
C VAL A 7 -11.13 -47.58 18.58
N GLY A 8 -11.79 -48.44 17.80
CA GLY A 8 -12.15 -48.14 16.41
C GLY A 8 -13.09 -46.94 16.29
N LEU A 9 -14.08 -46.84 17.17
CA LEU A 9 -15.03 -45.72 17.19
C LEU A 9 -14.35 -44.40 17.55
N VAL A 10 -13.47 -44.38 18.55
CA VAL A 10 -12.72 -43.18 18.95
C VAL A 10 -11.78 -42.71 17.83
N ALA A 11 -11.08 -43.64 17.17
CA ALA A 11 -10.21 -43.31 16.04
C ALA A 11 -10.99 -42.74 14.85
N LEU A 12 -12.16 -43.32 14.54
CA LEU A 12 -13.04 -42.82 13.48
C LEU A 12 -13.57 -41.42 13.81
N LEU A 13 -14.06 -41.20 15.04
CA LEU A 13 -14.54 -39.89 15.48
C LEU A 13 -13.43 -38.85 15.43
N THR A 14 -12.22 -39.21 15.87
CA THR A 14 -11.04 -38.33 15.81
C THR A 14 -10.66 -38.00 14.37
N ALA A 15 -10.64 -38.99 13.47
CA ALA A 15 -10.33 -38.77 12.06
C ALA A 15 -11.36 -37.86 11.39
N VAL A 16 -12.67 -38.06 11.65
CA VAL A 16 -13.75 -37.22 11.12
C VAL A 16 -13.64 -35.80 11.68
N SER A 17 -13.43 -35.64 13.00
CA SER A 17 -13.25 -34.32 13.62
C SER A 17 -12.01 -33.60 13.09
N LEU A 18 -10.88 -34.30 12.91
CA LEU A 18 -9.67 -33.71 12.32
C LEU A 18 -9.87 -33.34 10.85
N LEU A 19 -10.63 -34.13 10.08
CA LEU A 19 -10.97 -33.79 8.69
C LEU A 19 -11.84 -32.53 8.65
N GLN A 20 -12.79 -32.42 9.58
CA GLN A 20 -13.70 -31.27 9.68
C GLN A 20 -12.97 -30.02 10.17
N VAL A 21 -12.07 -30.14 11.14
CA VAL A 21 -11.18 -29.05 11.60
C VAL A 21 -10.24 -28.64 10.49
N ARG A 22 -9.61 -29.58 9.79
CA ARG A 22 -8.72 -29.31 8.65
C ARG A 22 -9.48 -28.63 7.51
N GLN A 23 -10.65 -29.14 7.12
CA GLN A 23 -11.50 -28.52 6.10
C GLN A 23 -11.95 -27.13 6.52
N SER A 24 -12.26 -26.93 7.80
CA SER A 24 -12.68 -25.62 8.31
C SER A 24 -11.51 -24.65 8.47
N TYR A 25 -10.29 -25.13 8.71
CA TYR A 25 -9.05 -24.34 8.68
C TYR A 25 -8.56 -24.06 7.25
N SER A 26 -8.81 -24.98 6.31
CA SER A 26 -8.45 -24.82 4.89
C SER A 26 -9.48 -24.01 4.11
N ARG A 27 -10.70 -23.85 4.63
CA ARG A 27 -11.64 -22.80 4.23
C ARG A 27 -11.04 -21.49 4.69
N ALA A 28 -10.43 -20.78 3.76
CA ALA A 28 -9.59 -19.63 4.04
C ALA A 28 -10.32 -18.60 4.90
N LYS A 29 -9.54 -17.86 5.69
CA LYS A 29 -9.95 -16.55 6.19
C LYS A 29 -10.60 -15.79 5.03
N ILE A 30 -11.74 -15.17 5.30
CA ILE A 30 -12.59 -14.49 4.31
C ILE A 30 -11.81 -13.52 3.40
N ASN A 31 -10.62 -13.09 3.80
CA ASN A 31 -9.63 -12.43 2.95
C ASN A 31 -8.34 -13.25 2.88
N ASP A 32 -7.95 -13.63 1.66
CA ASP A 32 -6.58 -14.06 1.39
C ASP A 32 -5.74 -12.83 1.02
N TRP A 33 -5.19 -12.15 2.04
CA TRP A 33 -4.32 -10.98 1.85
C TRP A 33 -3.08 -11.29 1.02
N ARG A 34 -2.61 -12.54 1.02
CA ARG A 34 -1.51 -12.97 0.15
C ARG A 34 -1.96 -13.00 -1.31
N ALA A 35 -3.17 -13.48 -1.61
CA ALA A 35 -3.72 -13.43 -2.96
C ALA A 35 -3.98 -11.98 -3.42
N VAL A 36 -4.58 -11.14 -2.56
CA VAL A 36 -4.78 -9.70 -2.86
C VAL A 36 -3.45 -9.02 -3.14
N ALA A 37 -2.45 -9.20 -2.26
CA ALA A 37 -1.14 -8.59 -2.43
C ALA A 37 -0.42 -9.10 -3.68
N ARG A 38 -0.47 -10.41 -3.98
CA ARG A 38 0.09 -10.97 -5.22
C ARG A 38 -0.57 -10.37 -6.46
N TYR A 39 -1.90 -10.24 -6.44
CA TYR A 39 -2.63 -9.67 -7.56
C TYR A 39 -2.27 -8.19 -7.75
N VAL A 40 -2.26 -7.41 -6.67
CA VAL A 40 -1.83 -6.01 -6.72
C VAL A 40 -0.40 -5.91 -7.22
N ASP A 41 0.54 -6.69 -6.69
CA ASP A 41 1.95 -6.68 -7.11
C ASP A 41 2.16 -6.96 -8.61
N ALA A 42 1.35 -7.87 -9.17
CA ALA A 42 1.43 -8.24 -10.58
C ALA A 42 0.87 -7.17 -11.55
N HIS A 43 0.03 -6.25 -11.06
CA HIS A 43 -0.70 -5.31 -11.91
C HIS A 43 -0.43 -3.84 -11.60
N VAL A 44 0.15 -3.55 -10.43
CA VAL A 44 0.47 -2.20 -10.00
C VAL A 44 1.64 -1.64 -10.83
N GLN A 45 1.53 -0.38 -11.19
CA GLN A 45 2.52 0.35 -11.96
C GLN A 45 3.25 1.37 -11.07
N PRO A 46 4.50 1.73 -11.40
CA PRO A 46 5.19 2.84 -10.73
C PRO A 46 4.32 4.11 -10.72
N GLY A 47 4.11 4.68 -9.53
CA GLY A 47 3.30 5.89 -9.32
C GLY A 47 1.83 5.64 -8.96
N ASP A 48 1.34 4.39 -9.03
CA ASP A 48 0.00 4.03 -8.58
C ASP A 48 -0.22 4.38 -7.10
N LEU A 49 -1.45 4.79 -6.79
CA LEU A 49 -1.91 5.03 -5.43
C LEU A 49 -2.70 3.83 -4.92
N ILE A 50 -2.24 3.18 -3.87
CA ILE A 50 -2.99 2.13 -3.18
C ILE A 50 -3.61 2.69 -1.91
N VAL A 51 -4.92 2.54 -1.79
CA VAL A 51 -5.75 3.08 -0.72
C VAL A 51 -6.50 1.95 -0.05
N GLY A 52 -6.62 1.99 1.26
CA GLY A 52 -7.54 1.15 2.00
C GLY A 52 -7.58 1.55 3.47
N SER A 53 -8.18 0.73 4.33
CA SER A 53 -8.24 1.07 5.74
C SER A 53 -6.86 1.12 6.41
N ARG A 54 -6.78 1.75 7.58
CA ARG A 54 -5.52 1.85 8.34
C ARG A 54 -4.87 0.49 8.62
N TRP A 55 -5.65 -0.49 9.08
CA TRP A 55 -5.16 -1.85 9.32
C TRP A 55 -4.73 -2.55 8.03
N PHE A 56 -5.40 -2.23 6.92
CA PHE A 56 -5.07 -2.78 5.61
C PHE A 56 -3.71 -2.29 5.09
N LYS A 57 -3.33 -1.04 5.37
CA LYS A 57 -2.00 -0.51 5.01
C LYS A 57 -0.88 -1.38 5.57
N ASP A 58 -0.96 -1.77 6.83
CA ASP A 58 0.07 -2.60 7.48
C ASP A 58 0.08 -4.02 6.91
N ALA A 59 -1.11 -4.63 6.73
CA ALA A 59 -1.24 -5.96 6.15
C ALA A 59 -0.68 -6.02 4.73
N LEU A 60 -1.05 -5.06 3.87
CA LEU A 60 -0.51 -5.00 2.53
C LEU A 60 0.97 -4.64 2.53
N GLY A 61 1.44 -3.70 3.37
CA GLY A 61 2.85 -3.35 3.47
C GLY A 61 3.76 -4.47 3.98
N TRP A 62 3.18 -5.51 4.59
CA TRP A 62 3.84 -6.76 4.94
C TRP A 62 4.00 -7.71 3.75
N TYR A 63 2.94 -7.88 2.94
CA TYR A 63 2.95 -8.81 1.79
C TYR A 63 3.47 -8.19 0.49
N LEU A 64 3.25 -6.89 0.30
CA LEU A 64 3.66 -6.10 -0.85
C LEU A 64 5.03 -5.48 -0.55
N GLN A 65 6.09 -6.09 -1.08
CA GLN A 65 7.47 -5.65 -0.85
C GLN A 65 7.94 -4.56 -1.83
N ARG A 66 7.03 -3.74 -2.36
CA ARG A 66 7.30 -2.67 -3.33
C ARG A 66 7.07 -1.27 -2.78
N ARG A 67 7.74 -0.93 -1.67
CA ARG A 67 7.56 0.35 -0.97
C ARG A 67 8.07 1.57 -1.74
N ASP A 68 8.77 1.34 -2.83
CA ASP A 68 9.42 2.30 -3.71
C ASP A 68 8.61 2.62 -4.99
N GLN A 69 7.73 1.71 -5.42
CA GLN A 69 6.97 1.86 -6.67
C GLN A 69 5.56 2.41 -6.48
N VAL A 70 5.01 2.29 -5.27
CA VAL A 70 3.59 2.59 -5.02
C VAL A 70 3.46 3.49 -3.80
N THR A 71 2.47 4.38 -3.86
CA THR A 71 2.07 5.14 -2.68
C THR A 71 1.02 4.36 -1.90
N MET A 72 1.11 4.30 -0.57
CA MET A 72 0.04 3.75 0.28
C MET A 72 -0.67 4.86 1.07
N SER A 73 -2.01 4.90 1.02
CA SER A 73 -2.87 5.86 1.72
C SER A 73 -4.01 5.21 2.49
N VAL A 74 -4.50 5.91 3.51
CA VAL A 74 -5.71 5.56 4.22
C VAL A 74 -6.95 6.09 3.49
N ASP A 75 -8.03 5.32 3.51
CA ASP A 75 -9.28 5.58 2.78
C ASP A 75 -10.16 6.69 3.36
N ASP A 76 -9.80 7.24 4.52
CA ASP A 76 -10.38 8.45 5.11
C ASP A 76 -9.66 9.74 4.69
N ASN A 77 -8.54 9.65 3.97
CA ASN A 77 -7.80 10.83 3.54
C ASN A 77 -8.49 11.56 2.36
N PRO A 78 -8.94 12.82 2.53
CA PRO A 78 -9.65 13.56 1.48
C PRO A 78 -8.80 13.84 0.23
N ALA A 79 -7.48 13.94 0.36
CA ALA A 79 -6.57 14.18 -0.77
C ALA A 79 -6.58 13.04 -1.80
N VAL A 80 -7.05 11.85 -1.40
CA VAL A 80 -7.25 10.72 -2.30
C VAL A 80 -8.31 11.02 -3.36
N LEU A 81 -9.34 11.80 -3.03
CA LEU A 81 -10.36 12.22 -3.99
C LEU A 81 -9.82 13.24 -4.98
N GLU A 82 -8.88 14.08 -4.56
CA GLU A 82 -8.16 14.97 -5.47
C GLU A 82 -7.31 14.14 -6.43
N ASP A 83 -6.55 13.17 -5.94
CA ASP A 83 -5.74 12.28 -6.80
C ASP A 83 -6.63 11.55 -7.82
N LEU A 84 -7.79 11.07 -7.40
CA LEU A 84 -8.78 10.46 -8.30
C LEU A 84 -9.30 11.47 -9.35
N ALA A 85 -9.61 12.70 -8.94
CA ALA A 85 -10.09 13.75 -9.84
C ALA A 85 -9.03 14.20 -10.85
N HIS A 86 -7.75 14.15 -10.48
CA HIS A 86 -6.60 14.42 -11.37
C HIS A 86 -6.23 13.21 -12.25
N GLY A 87 -7.07 12.17 -12.27
CA GLY A 87 -6.90 11.01 -13.13
C GLY A 87 -5.80 10.06 -12.70
N ARG A 88 -5.35 10.12 -11.44
CA ARG A 88 -4.34 9.17 -10.94
C ARG A 88 -4.93 7.76 -10.91
N ARG A 89 -4.11 6.78 -11.29
CA ARG A 89 -4.46 5.36 -11.19
C ARG A 89 -4.45 4.94 -9.72
N LEU A 90 -5.63 4.51 -9.24
CA LEU A 90 -5.93 4.35 -7.82
C LEU A 90 -6.53 2.98 -7.55
N TRP A 91 -5.85 2.20 -6.72
CA TRP A 91 -6.29 0.92 -6.19
C TRP A 91 -6.99 1.15 -4.86
N TYR A 92 -8.27 0.83 -4.75
CA TYR A 92 -9.00 0.92 -3.48
C TYR A 92 -9.34 -0.48 -2.98
N LEU A 93 -8.76 -0.82 -1.83
CA LEU A 93 -8.85 -2.11 -1.17
C LEU A 93 -9.77 -1.89 0.03
N GLN A 94 -11.04 -2.24 -0.16
CA GLN A 94 -12.15 -1.92 0.72
C GLN A 94 -12.47 -3.11 1.65
N PRO A 95 -11.95 -3.17 2.89
CA PRO A 95 -12.37 -4.18 3.87
C PRO A 95 -13.72 -3.80 4.47
N GLY A 96 -14.76 -4.55 4.15
CA GLY A 96 -16.09 -4.35 4.72
C GLY A 96 -16.83 -3.12 4.20
N PRO A 97 -17.79 -2.58 4.97
CA PRO A 97 -18.57 -1.41 4.56
C PRO A 97 -17.72 -0.14 4.58
N ALA A 98 -17.92 0.71 3.57
CA ALA A 98 -17.38 2.07 3.56
C ALA A 98 -18.12 2.92 4.61
N THR A 99 -17.37 3.57 5.51
CA THR A 99 -17.92 4.32 6.65
C THR A 99 -17.62 5.82 6.61
N SER A 100 -16.55 6.24 5.96
CA SER A 100 -16.20 7.66 5.76
C SER A 100 -16.77 8.22 4.45
N ASP A 101 -16.98 9.53 4.36
CA ASP A 101 -17.43 10.17 3.12
C ASP A 101 -16.48 9.92 1.94
N VAL A 102 -15.16 9.91 2.21
CA VAL A 102 -14.12 9.56 1.24
C VAL A 102 -14.27 8.12 0.77
N SER A 103 -14.34 7.15 1.69
CA SER A 103 -14.51 5.74 1.35
C SER A 103 -15.82 5.46 0.58
N LEU A 104 -16.89 6.21 0.89
CA LEU A 104 -18.17 6.15 0.18
C LEU A 104 -18.07 6.73 -1.23
N ALA A 105 -17.36 7.84 -1.40
CA ALA A 105 -17.08 8.42 -2.72
C ALA A 105 -16.24 7.46 -3.57
N LEU A 106 -15.13 6.93 -3.05
CA LEU A 106 -14.30 5.93 -3.72
C LEU A 106 -15.11 4.68 -4.11
N ARG A 107 -15.99 4.21 -3.23
CA ARG A 107 -16.89 3.07 -3.52
C ARG A 107 -17.82 3.33 -4.70
N ARG A 108 -18.28 4.57 -4.89
CA ARG A 108 -19.18 4.97 -5.99
C ARG A 108 -18.42 5.17 -7.30
N SER A 109 -17.20 5.71 -7.21
CA SER A 109 -16.42 6.11 -8.39
C SER A 109 -15.59 4.97 -9.01
N LEU A 110 -15.27 3.93 -8.23
CA LEU A 110 -14.33 2.90 -8.68
C LEU A 110 -15.02 1.56 -8.96
N PRO A 111 -14.83 0.95 -10.14
CA PRO A 111 -15.35 -0.38 -10.45
C PRO A 111 -14.72 -1.45 -9.56
N VAL A 112 -15.48 -2.52 -9.29
CA VAL A 112 -15.00 -3.69 -8.54
C VAL A 112 -14.32 -4.65 -9.49
N ILE A 113 -13.10 -5.06 -9.17
CA ILE A 113 -12.42 -6.17 -9.83
C ILE A 113 -13.10 -7.48 -9.40
N ALA A 114 -13.49 -8.29 -10.37
CA ALA A 114 -14.16 -9.56 -10.12
C ALA A 114 -13.32 -10.45 -9.18
N PRO A 115 -13.92 -11.06 -8.14
CA PRO A 115 -13.20 -11.92 -7.19
C PRO A 115 -12.35 -13.00 -7.88
N MET A 116 -12.89 -13.62 -8.94
CA MET A 116 -12.19 -14.64 -9.73
C MET A 116 -10.88 -14.18 -10.38
N ALA A 117 -10.65 -12.87 -10.51
CA ALA A 117 -9.40 -12.35 -11.08
C ALA A 117 -8.23 -12.46 -10.10
N TRP A 118 -8.50 -12.37 -8.78
CA TRP A 118 -7.46 -12.29 -7.76
C TRP A 118 -7.52 -13.42 -6.72
N GLN A 119 -8.66 -14.08 -6.56
CA GLN A 119 -8.82 -15.20 -5.62
C GLN A 119 -8.12 -16.47 -6.12
N ASP A 120 -7.56 -17.22 -5.18
CA ASP A 120 -6.94 -18.52 -5.48
C ASP A 120 -8.03 -19.56 -5.75
N ALA A 121 -8.10 -20.06 -6.99
CA ALA A 121 -9.14 -21.02 -7.40
C ALA A 121 -9.07 -22.35 -6.62
N THR A 122 -7.98 -22.63 -5.90
CA THR A 122 -7.84 -23.83 -5.05
C THR A 122 -8.42 -23.64 -3.65
N LEU A 123 -8.82 -22.40 -3.28
CA LEU A 123 -9.39 -22.06 -1.99
C LEU A 123 -10.90 -21.81 -2.09
N ASP A 124 -11.62 -22.18 -1.04
CA ASP A 124 -13.04 -21.89 -0.88
C ASP A 124 -13.23 -20.59 -0.07
N TYR A 125 -13.82 -19.56 -0.70
CA TYR A 125 -14.09 -18.24 -0.12
C TYR A 125 -15.53 -18.13 0.43
N ALA A 126 -16.00 -19.16 1.12
CA ALA A 126 -17.35 -19.23 1.68
C ALA A 126 -17.66 -18.07 2.65
N ALA A 127 -18.90 -17.55 2.59
CA ALA A 127 -19.40 -16.52 3.51
C ALA A 127 -19.66 -17.06 4.92
N ASP A 128 -20.05 -18.33 4.96
CA ASP A 128 -20.61 -19.01 6.12
C ASP A 128 -19.57 -20.03 6.61
N SER A 129 -18.64 -19.55 7.43
CA SER A 129 -17.68 -20.39 8.15
C SER A 129 -18.12 -20.56 9.60
N PHE A 130 -17.89 -21.75 10.15
CA PHE A 130 -18.08 -22.02 11.59
C PHE A 130 -17.07 -21.27 12.46
N PHE A 131 -15.93 -20.87 11.89
CA PHE A 131 -14.96 -20.03 12.59
C PHE A 131 -15.43 -18.57 12.61
N PRO A 132 -15.25 -17.86 13.73
CA PRO A 132 -15.58 -16.45 13.81
C PRO A 132 -14.86 -15.71 12.68
N ILE A 133 -15.65 -14.94 11.93
CA ILE A 133 -15.17 -14.02 10.90
C ILE A 133 -14.29 -13.00 11.61
N SER A 134 -12.98 -13.24 11.61
CA SER A 134 -12.01 -12.33 12.24
C SER A 134 -11.78 -11.08 11.40
N GLU A 135 -12.15 -11.10 10.12
CA GLU A 135 -11.83 -10.04 9.16
C GLU A 135 -12.98 -9.82 8.16
N PRO A 136 -13.35 -8.56 7.86
CA PRO A 136 -14.42 -8.24 6.93
C PRO A 136 -13.99 -8.42 5.46
N ARG A 137 -14.88 -8.91 4.59
CA ARG A 137 -14.62 -9.13 3.15
C ARG A 137 -13.99 -7.93 2.46
N VAL A 138 -12.87 -8.15 1.77
CA VAL A 138 -12.21 -7.14 0.94
C VAL A 138 -12.81 -7.11 -0.47
N LYS A 139 -13.04 -5.90 -0.97
CA LYS A 139 -13.32 -5.64 -2.37
C LYS A 139 -12.14 -4.89 -2.97
N VAL A 140 -11.61 -5.41 -4.07
CA VAL A 140 -10.56 -4.75 -4.85
C VAL A 140 -11.21 -3.89 -5.91
N ARG A 141 -10.82 -2.61 -5.97
CA ARG A 141 -11.32 -1.64 -6.94
C ARG A 141 -10.16 -0.89 -7.57
N LEU A 142 -10.32 -0.44 -8.82
CA LEU A 142 -9.26 0.23 -9.57
C LEU A 142 -9.85 1.33 -10.44
N SER A 143 -9.25 2.53 -10.44
CA SER A 143 -9.44 3.49 -11.54
C SER A 143 -8.48 3.17 -12.67
N GLU A 144 -8.95 3.21 -13.91
CA GLU A 144 -8.07 3.29 -15.08
C GLU A 144 -7.62 4.75 -15.24
N GLY A 145 -6.77 5.20 -14.31
CA GLY A 145 -6.17 6.53 -14.39
C GLY A 145 -5.10 6.63 -15.46
N GLY A 146 -4.85 7.85 -15.94
CA GLY A 146 -3.71 8.19 -16.80
C GLY A 146 -2.42 8.39 -15.98
N PRO A 147 -1.26 8.54 -16.64
CA PRO A 147 0.03 8.70 -15.97
C PRO A 147 0.19 10.13 -15.42
N THR A 148 -0.58 10.50 -14.40
CA THR A 148 -0.36 11.74 -13.65
C THR A 148 0.45 11.44 -12.39
N ALA A 149 1.76 11.67 -12.47
CA ALA A 149 2.67 11.62 -11.34
C ALA A 149 2.48 12.82 -10.43
N VAL A 150 1.64 12.67 -9.41
CA VAL A 150 1.83 13.43 -8.18
C VAL A 150 2.13 12.41 -7.10
N ALA A 151 3.42 12.17 -6.81
CA ALA A 151 3.83 11.32 -5.70
C ALA A 151 3.56 12.04 -4.38
N ARG A 152 2.31 12.00 -3.91
CA ARG A 152 1.94 12.35 -2.53
C ARG A 152 2.21 11.13 -1.66
N PHE A 153 2.96 11.26 -0.57
CA PHE A 153 3.02 10.19 0.44
C PHE A 153 1.74 10.27 1.30
N TYR A 154 1.41 9.28 2.12
CA TYR A 154 0.23 9.35 2.99
C TYR A 154 0.45 8.63 4.32
N ASP A 155 1.70 8.62 4.79
CA ASP A 155 1.99 8.15 6.14
C ASP A 155 1.59 9.25 7.14
N GLU A 156 0.39 9.16 7.68
CA GLU A 156 -0.03 9.98 8.82
C GLU A 156 -0.51 9.12 10.01
N MET A 157 0.12 9.36 11.15
CA MET A 157 -0.65 9.65 12.36
C MET A 157 -1.13 11.10 12.24
N PRO A 158 -2.43 11.39 12.46
CA PRO A 158 -2.94 12.74 12.29
C PRO A 158 -2.41 13.61 13.43
N SER A 159 -1.83 14.75 13.09
CA SER A 159 -1.83 15.89 13.99
C SER A 159 -1.99 17.18 13.19
N ALA A 160 -3.24 17.66 13.16
CA ALA A 160 -3.69 19.02 12.81
C ALA A 160 -3.67 19.42 11.31
N PRO A 161 -4.47 20.46 10.93
CA PRO A 161 -4.67 20.87 9.54
C PRO A 161 -3.38 21.45 8.95
N GLY A 162 -2.97 20.95 7.79
CA GLY A 162 -1.69 21.28 7.14
C GLY A 162 -0.74 20.08 6.98
N GLY A 163 -1.25 18.86 7.13
CA GLY A 163 -0.51 17.60 7.04
C GLY A 163 0.23 17.40 5.73
N ASN A 164 1.52 17.73 5.71
CA ASN A 164 2.45 17.24 4.71
C ASN A 164 2.75 15.78 5.03
N SER A 165 2.54 14.90 4.06
CA SER A 165 2.97 13.53 4.19
C SER A 165 4.48 13.39 4.09
N TYR A 166 5.07 12.67 5.02
CA TYR A 166 6.51 12.46 5.07
C TYR A 166 6.86 11.02 5.41
N ARG A 167 8.04 10.59 4.96
CA ARG A 167 8.65 9.33 5.39
C ARG A 167 9.79 9.65 6.34
N ILE A 168 9.81 9.02 7.50
CA ILE A 168 10.98 9.05 8.39
C ILE A 168 12.05 8.16 7.76
N LEU A 169 13.26 8.70 7.63
CA LEU A 169 14.45 7.96 7.26
C LEU A 169 15.44 8.04 8.43
N LEU A 170 15.78 6.89 8.99
CA LEU A 170 16.83 6.77 9.99
C LEU A 170 18.21 6.77 9.31
N PRO A 171 19.28 7.16 10.02
CA PRO A 171 20.62 7.11 9.44
C PRO A 171 20.97 5.71 8.90
N GLY A 172 21.45 5.66 7.66
CA GLY A 172 21.72 4.42 6.93
C GLY A 172 20.57 3.97 6.02
N GLU A 173 19.36 4.50 6.20
CA GLU A 173 18.22 4.19 5.34
C GLU A 173 18.18 5.03 4.07
N GLN A 174 17.51 4.48 3.07
CA GLN A 174 17.19 5.18 1.83
C GLN A 174 15.71 5.00 1.46
N ALA A 175 15.15 6.02 0.84
CA ALA A 175 13.92 5.96 0.07
C ALA A 175 14.25 6.09 -1.41
N VAL A 176 13.65 5.24 -2.24
CA VAL A 176 13.67 5.37 -3.69
C VAL A 176 12.26 5.70 -4.12
N VAL A 177 12.13 6.68 -5.02
CA VAL A 177 10.87 7.19 -5.53
C VAL A 177 10.99 7.27 -7.04
N GLN A 178 10.12 6.58 -7.76
CA GLN A 178 10.06 6.70 -9.21
C GLN A 178 8.98 7.72 -9.61
N LEU A 179 9.36 8.70 -10.42
CA LEU A 179 8.50 9.78 -10.88
C LEU A 179 8.01 9.47 -12.29
N ALA A 180 6.70 9.23 -12.50
CA ALA A 180 6.20 9.07 -13.88
C ALA A 180 6.22 10.43 -14.62
N LEU A 181 7.32 10.71 -15.31
CA LEU A 181 7.58 11.98 -15.95
C LEU A 181 6.93 12.04 -17.35
N PRO A 182 6.25 13.15 -17.74
CA PRO A 182 5.79 13.34 -19.10
C PRO A 182 6.94 13.24 -20.12
N ALA A 183 6.68 12.77 -21.34
CA ALA A 183 7.72 12.62 -22.37
C ALA A 183 8.16 13.96 -23.01
N ASP A 184 7.65 15.10 -22.53
CA ASP A 184 7.82 16.42 -23.15
C ASP A 184 9.23 17.03 -22.98
N GLY A 185 10.11 16.40 -22.19
CA GLY A 185 11.50 16.79 -22.02
C GLY A 185 11.72 18.20 -21.47
N GLY A 186 10.69 18.83 -20.89
CA GLY A 186 10.79 20.19 -20.35
C GLY A 186 11.70 20.26 -19.12
N ALA A 187 12.31 21.43 -18.89
CA ALA A 187 12.99 21.73 -17.63
C ALA A 187 11.99 21.69 -16.46
N ARG A 188 12.37 21.05 -15.36
CA ARG A 188 11.49 20.82 -14.20
C ARG A 188 12.17 21.20 -12.90
N VAL A 189 11.40 21.25 -11.82
CA VAL A 189 11.92 21.47 -10.46
C VAL A 189 11.36 20.37 -9.57
N LEU A 190 12.26 19.59 -8.95
CA LEU A 190 11.92 18.68 -7.88
C LEU A 190 11.87 19.47 -6.57
N THR A 191 10.70 19.52 -5.96
CA THR A 191 10.51 20.09 -4.62
C THR A 191 10.59 18.97 -3.58
N VAL A 192 11.53 19.08 -2.65
CA VAL A 192 11.71 18.14 -1.53
C VAL A 192 11.44 18.86 -0.22
N SER A 193 10.36 18.48 0.45
CA SER A 193 10.04 18.95 1.80
C SER A 193 10.60 17.98 2.83
N TYR A 194 11.38 18.48 3.79
CA TYR A 194 12.07 17.65 4.77
C TYR A 194 12.19 18.35 6.12
N TYR A 195 12.24 17.57 7.19
CA TYR A 195 12.53 18.07 8.53
C TYR A 195 14.04 17.98 8.78
N HIS A 196 14.70 19.13 8.93
CA HIS A 196 16.15 19.14 9.09
C HIS A 196 16.55 18.86 10.54
N ASN A 197 17.41 17.85 10.73
CA ASN A 197 18.01 17.46 12.00
C ASN A 197 19.51 17.77 11.95
N ALA A 198 20.08 18.42 12.97
CA ALA A 198 21.51 18.74 13.03
C ALA A 198 22.46 17.51 12.95
N ARG A 199 21.95 16.32 13.31
CA ARG A 199 22.66 15.03 13.33
C ARG A 199 22.43 14.16 12.09
N THR A 200 21.55 14.58 11.18
CA THR A 200 21.21 13.80 9.98
C THR A 200 21.40 14.66 8.74
N VAL A 201 22.18 14.13 7.81
CA VAL A 201 22.37 14.71 6.48
C VAL A 201 21.48 13.93 5.52
N PHE A 202 20.64 14.65 4.77
CA PHE A 202 19.88 14.06 3.68
C PHE A 202 20.57 14.37 2.36
N THR A 203 20.77 13.34 1.54
CA THR A 203 21.30 13.48 0.19
C THR A 203 20.24 12.98 -0.79
N VAL A 204 19.89 13.83 -1.75
CA VAL A 204 18.96 13.51 -2.83
C VAL A 204 19.76 13.27 -4.09
N THR A 205 19.58 12.10 -4.70
CA THR A 205 20.18 11.72 -5.97
C THR A 205 19.04 11.57 -6.97
N VAL A 206 19.22 12.14 -8.16
CA VAL A 206 18.32 11.94 -9.30
C VAL A 206 19.17 11.40 -10.43
N ASP A 207 18.68 10.38 -11.12
CA ASP A 207 19.44 9.74 -12.21
C ASP A 207 19.88 10.77 -13.26
N GLY A 208 21.18 10.79 -13.56
CA GLY A 208 21.77 11.74 -14.50
C GLY A 208 22.06 13.13 -13.93
N LEU A 209 21.87 13.36 -12.64
CA LEU A 209 22.25 14.59 -11.93
C LEU A 209 23.23 14.31 -10.78
N GLU A 210 24.03 15.32 -10.44
CA GLU A 210 24.89 15.27 -9.27
C GLU A 210 24.08 15.22 -7.97
N PRO A 211 24.51 14.45 -6.95
CA PRO A 211 23.84 14.38 -5.67
C PRO A 211 23.72 15.76 -5.01
N THR A 212 22.53 16.07 -4.51
CA THR A 212 22.25 17.31 -3.80
C THR A 212 22.06 17.05 -2.31
N THR A 213 22.93 17.62 -1.49
CA THR A 213 22.77 17.60 -0.03
C THR A 213 21.76 18.64 0.42
N LEU A 214 20.74 18.21 1.16
CA LEU A 214 19.72 19.09 1.73
C LEU A 214 20.28 19.85 2.94
N ARG A 215 20.11 21.17 2.94
CA ARG A 215 20.58 22.06 4.00
C ARG A 215 19.45 22.99 4.44
N GLY A 216 19.24 23.06 5.75
CA GLY A 216 18.22 23.93 6.34
C GLY A 216 18.55 24.27 7.79
N PRO A 217 17.73 25.10 8.45
CA PRO A 217 17.84 25.34 9.87
C PRO A 217 17.44 24.07 10.63
N ALA A 218 18.17 23.72 11.69
CA ALA A 218 17.84 22.53 12.48
C ALA A 218 16.51 22.72 13.24
N GLY A 219 15.71 21.66 13.31
CA GLY A 219 14.48 21.63 14.10
C GLY A 219 13.24 22.17 13.37
N VAL A 220 13.34 22.50 12.08
CA VAL A 220 12.23 23.05 11.28
C VAL A 220 12.05 22.29 9.96
N TRP A 221 10.81 22.29 9.48
CA TRP A 221 10.48 21.89 8.12
C TRP A 221 11.08 22.89 7.12
N SER A 222 11.75 22.35 6.11
CA SER A 222 12.41 23.10 5.06
C SER A 222 12.02 22.54 3.70
N GLU A 223 12.13 23.38 2.67
CA GLU A 223 11.93 22.99 1.28
C GLU A 223 13.25 23.17 0.53
N ALA A 224 13.63 22.15 -0.25
CA ALA A 224 14.70 22.25 -1.23
C ALA A 224 14.11 22.16 -2.64
N ARG A 225 14.57 23.04 -3.52
CA ARG A 225 14.17 23.07 -4.94
C ARG A 225 15.37 22.68 -5.78
N ILE A 226 15.27 21.53 -6.44
CA ILE A 226 16.36 20.94 -7.22
C ILE A 226 15.96 21.05 -8.69
N PRO A 227 16.68 21.85 -9.52
CA PRO A 227 16.43 21.90 -10.95
C PRO A 227 16.70 20.53 -11.58
N ILE A 228 15.75 20.05 -12.38
CA ILE A 228 15.83 18.78 -13.09
C ILE A 228 15.98 19.08 -14.59
N ALA A 229 17.14 18.72 -15.14
CA ALA A 229 17.46 18.96 -16.54
C ALA A 229 16.61 18.11 -17.50
N ALA A 230 16.43 18.61 -18.72
CA ALA A 230 15.83 17.89 -19.83
C ALA A 230 16.70 16.66 -20.16
N GLY A 231 16.30 15.46 -19.69
CA GLY A 231 17.05 14.21 -19.87
C GLY A 231 17.51 13.54 -18.56
N ALA A 232 17.26 14.15 -17.40
CA ALA A 232 17.39 13.43 -16.12
C ALA A 232 16.37 12.27 -16.07
N GLY A 233 16.76 11.18 -15.41
CA GLY A 233 15.91 10.01 -15.25
C GLY A 233 14.73 10.26 -14.31
N ASP A 234 13.90 9.23 -14.16
CA ASP A 234 12.69 9.29 -13.35
C ASP A 234 12.91 8.86 -11.89
N THR A 235 14.07 8.32 -11.55
CA THR A 235 14.33 7.77 -10.23
C THR A 235 14.98 8.80 -9.32
N VAL A 236 14.38 9.02 -8.15
CA VAL A 236 14.86 9.88 -7.07
C VAL A 236 15.17 9.02 -5.85
N THR A 237 16.42 9.06 -5.40
CA THR A 237 16.85 8.39 -4.17
C THR A 237 17.15 9.43 -3.10
N VAL A 238 16.54 9.29 -1.93
CA VAL A 238 16.85 10.10 -0.74
C VAL A 238 17.51 9.20 0.29
N ARG A 239 18.75 9.55 0.69
CA ARG A 239 19.50 8.83 1.70
C ARG A 239 19.68 9.68 2.95
N ALA A 240 19.53 9.06 4.12
CA ALA A 240 19.85 9.66 5.40
C ALA A 240 21.20 9.15 5.91
N GLU A 241 22.10 10.05 6.28
CA GLU A 241 23.42 9.74 6.81
C GLU A 241 23.60 10.40 8.17
N GLN A 242 24.32 9.73 9.07
CA GLN A 242 24.70 10.33 10.34
C GLN A 242 25.89 11.24 10.13
N ARG A 243 25.82 12.44 10.69
CA ARG A 243 26.92 13.40 10.68
C ARG A 243 27.95 13.10 11.75
#